data_AF-A0A183M8G4-F1
#
_entry.id   AF-A0A183M8G4-F1
#
_cell.length_a   1.000
_cell.length_b   1.000
_cell.length_c   1.000
_cell.angle_alpha   90.00
_cell.angle_beta   90.00
_cell.angle_gamma   90.00
#
_symmetry.space_group_name_H-M   'P 1'
#
loop_
_entity.id
_entity.type
_entity.pdbx_description
1 polymer ?
#
loop_
_entity_poly.entity_id
_entity_poly.type
_entity_poly.pdbx_seq_one_letter_code
_entity_poly.pdbx_strand_id
1 'polypeptide(L)'
;MRAGISIWVLTGDKQETAINIGYSCQLLTQSISLLTVNTKSLDQTREQLVNLIEDFGDRIRMENDFALIVDGETLEFALLCECREQFLDVALSCKSVICCRQVIIIINRNYNNSF
;
A
#
# COMPACT_ATOMS: atom_id res chain seq x y z
N MET A 1 14.07 16.86 4.94
CA MET A 1 13.34 15.60 5.20
C MET A 1 12.83 15.10 3.87
N ARG A 2 13.38 13.98 3.37
CA ARG A 2 12.98 13.40 2.08
C ARG A 2 11.76 12.53 2.36
N ALA A 3 10.58 12.97 1.92
CA ALA A 3 9.34 12.18 2.01
C ALA A 3 9.42 11.03 0.99
N GLY A 4 10.11 9.96 1.38
CA GLY A 4 10.37 8.76 0.59
C GLY A 4 9.33 7.71 0.88
N ILE A 5 8.31 7.64 0.04
CA ILE A 5 7.45 6.45 0.02
C ILE A 5 8.31 5.29 -0.44
N SER A 6 8.36 4.27 0.40
CA SER A 6 9.15 3.08 0.21
C SER A 6 8.17 1.96 -0.11
N ILE A 7 7.97 1.66 -1.39
CA ILE A 7 7.15 0.52 -1.81
C ILE A 7 8.06 -0.70 -1.92
N TRP A 8 7.74 -1.73 -1.16
CA TRP A 8 8.53 -2.96 -1.06
C TRP A 8 7.64 -4.12 -1.43
N VAL A 9 7.88 -4.71 -2.60
CA VAL A 9 7.14 -5.89 -3.03
C VAL A 9 8.00 -7.12 -2.79
N LEU A 10 7.47 -8.07 -2.03
CA LEU A 10 8.12 -9.34 -1.76
C LEU A 10 7.37 -10.44 -2.53
N THR A 11 8.01 -10.88 -3.61
CA THR A 11 7.45 -11.91 -4.49
C THR A 11 7.83 -13.31 -3.97
N GLY A 12 6.83 -14.12 -3.61
CA GLY A 12 7.00 -15.56 -3.37
C GLY A 12 7.06 -16.01 -1.92
N ASP A 13 6.99 -15.09 -0.96
CA ASP A 13 6.97 -15.42 0.47
C ASP A 13 5.56 -15.30 1.08
N LYS A 14 5.35 -15.93 2.25
CA LYS A 14 4.11 -15.76 3.02
C LYS A 14 4.00 -14.29 3.48
N GLN A 15 2.77 -13.79 3.60
CA GLN A 15 2.50 -12.43 4.10
C GLN A 15 3.20 -12.18 5.45
N GLU A 16 3.19 -13.16 6.34
CA GLU A 16 3.88 -13.10 7.64
C GLU A 16 5.40 -12.89 7.49
N THR A 17 6.04 -13.61 6.55
CA THR A 17 7.47 -13.42 6.29
C THR A 17 7.75 -12.03 5.72
N ALA A 18 6.88 -11.54 4.83
CA ALA A 18 7.03 -10.20 4.27
C ALA A 18 6.94 -9.11 5.36
N ILE A 19 6.04 -9.28 6.32
CA ILE A 19 5.93 -8.43 7.51
C ILE A 19 7.19 -8.53 8.38
N ASN A 20 7.66 -9.75 8.66
CA ASN A 20 8.85 -9.97 9.48
C ASN A 20 10.12 -9.39 8.84
N ILE A 21 10.24 -9.47 7.51
CA ILE A 21 11.31 -8.78 6.76
C ILE A 21 11.12 -7.26 6.88
N GLY A 22 9.90 -6.75 6.77
CA GLY A 22 9.56 -5.35 6.99
C GLY A 22 10.02 -4.83 8.36
N TYR A 23 9.79 -5.59 9.43
CA TYR A 23 10.29 -5.27 10.77
C TYR A 23 11.83 -5.37 10.85
N SER A 24 12.41 -6.42 10.26
CA SER A 24 13.86 -6.67 10.29
C SER A 24 14.66 -5.58 9.56
N CYS A 25 14.09 -5.02 8.49
CA CYS A 25 14.67 -3.91 7.73
C CYS A 25 14.29 -2.52 8.27
N GLN A 26 13.62 -2.44 9.43
CA GLN A 26 13.14 -1.21 10.06
C GLN A 26 12.17 -0.38 9.19
N LEU A 27 11.53 -1.03 8.22
CA LEU A 27 10.49 -0.43 7.38
C LEU A 27 9.16 -0.38 8.12
N LEU A 28 8.92 -1.41 8.94
CA LEU A 28 7.85 -1.48 9.90
C LEU A 28 8.46 -1.26 11.29
N THR A 29 7.82 -0.42 12.08
CA THR A 29 8.12 -0.23 13.51
C THR A 29 6.89 -0.67 14.30
N GLN A 30 7.06 -1.01 15.58
CA GLN A 30 5.91 -1.39 16.42
C GLN A 30 4.86 -0.29 16.59
N SER A 31 5.22 0.96 16.26
CA SER A 31 4.32 2.11 16.24
C SER A 31 3.51 2.24 14.95
N ILE A 32 3.86 1.50 13.89
CA ILE A 32 3.16 1.55 12.61
C ILE A 32 1.96 0.60 12.63
N SER A 33 0.80 1.12 12.26
CA SER A 33 -0.42 0.34 12.13
C SER A 33 -0.49 -0.34 10.75
N LEU A 34 -0.79 -1.63 10.72
CA LEU A 34 -0.84 -2.42 9.49
C LEU A 34 -2.26 -2.42 8.93
N LEU A 35 -2.42 -1.96 7.69
CA LEU A 35 -3.67 -2.00 6.93
C LEU A 35 -3.58 -3.14 5.93
N THR A 36 -4.43 -4.16 6.05
CA THR A 36 -4.39 -5.33 5.16
C THR A 36 -5.60 -5.32 4.23
N VAL A 37 -5.37 -5.43 2.92
CA VAL A 37 -6.41 -5.49 1.90
C VAL A 37 -6.23 -6.78 1.10
N ASN A 38 -7.04 -7.78 1.45
CA ASN A 38 -7.05 -9.10 0.80
C ASN A 38 -8.50 -9.40 0.39
N THR A 39 -8.78 -9.32 -0.90
CA THR A 39 -10.11 -9.37 -1.52
C THR A 39 -10.08 -10.31 -2.73
N LYS A 40 -11.25 -10.85 -3.09
CA LYS A 40 -11.36 -11.86 -4.17
C LYS A 40 -12.12 -11.37 -5.40
N SER A 41 -12.57 -10.12 -5.40
CA SER A 41 -13.26 -9.50 -6.51
C SER A 41 -13.00 -8.01 -6.57
N LEU A 42 -13.12 -7.44 -7.77
CA LEU A 42 -12.97 -6.01 -8.02
C LEU A 42 -13.91 -5.17 -7.15
N ASP A 43 -15.17 -5.56 -7.02
CA ASP A 43 -16.15 -4.86 -6.19
C ASP A 43 -15.74 -4.81 -4.72
N GLN A 44 -15.21 -5.92 -4.19
CA GLN A 44 -14.71 -5.98 -2.82
C GLN A 44 -13.47 -5.11 -2.64
N THR A 45 -12.52 -5.16 -3.58
CA THR A 45 -11.34 -4.29 -3.55
C THR A 45 -11.75 -2.83 -3.52
N ARG A 46 -12.71 -2.44 -4.36
CA ARG A 46 -13.23 -1.07 -4.44
C ARG A 46 -13.86 -0.63 -3.12
N GLU A 47 -14.77 -1.44 -2.57
CA GLU A 47 -15.45 -1.14 -1.31
C GLU A 47 -14.45 -0.98 -0.16
N GLN A 48 -13.46 -1.88 -0.06
CA GLN A 48 -12.40 -1.80 0.94
C GLN A 48 -11.54 -0.53 0.79
N LEU A 49 -11.17 -0.17 -0.44
CA LEU A 49 -10.41 1.06 -0.70
C LEU A 49 -11.21 2.32 -0.33
N VAL A 50 -12.50 2.35 -0.63
CA VAL A 50 -13.38 3.47 -0.25
C VAL A 50 -13.52 3.57 1.26
N ASN A 51 -13.74 2.45 1.95
CA ASN A 51 -13.80 2.44 3.41
C ASN A 51 -12.49 2.94 4.04
N LEU A 52 -11.34 2.51 3.51
CA LEU A 52 -10.05 3.01 3.97
C LEU A 52 -9.91 4.51 3.74
N ILE A 53 -10.33 5.01 2.58
CA ILE A 53 -10.33 6.45 2.27
C ILE A 53 -11.18 7.22 3.29
N GLU A 54 -12.37 6.72 3.61
CA GLU A 54 -13.25 7.32 4.63
C GLU A 54 -12.62 7.27 6.03
N ASP A 55 -11.96 6.16 6.40
CA ASP A 55 -11.26 5.99 7.68
C ASP A 55 -10.07 6.97 7.82
N PHE A 56 -9.35 7.21 6.72
CA PHE A 56 -8.32 8.23 6.66
C PHE A 56 -8.92 9.63 6.77
N GLY A 57 -10.05 9.89 6.11
CA GLY A 57 -10.72 11.19 6.07
C GLY A 57 -9.76 12.30 5.63
N ASP A 58 -9.62 13.35 6.43
CA ASP A 58 -8.69 14.46 6.15
C ASP A 58 -7.20 14.07 6.20
N ARG A 59 -6.87 12.85 6.68
CA ARG A 59 -5.49 12.35 6.75
C ARG A 59 -4.99 11.71 5.45
N ILE A 60 -5.82 11.68 4.42
CA ILE A 60 -5.41 11.27 3.06
C ILE A 60 -4.27 12.15 2.57
N ARG A 61 -3.24 11.52 1.98
CA ARG A 61 -1.98 12.11 1.48
C ARG A 61 -1.10 12.77 2.55
N MET A 62 -1.42 12.61 3.83
CA MET A 62 -0.52 12.98 4.93
C MET A 62 0.46 11.84 5.23
N GLU A 63 1.63 12.19 5.79
CA GLU A 63 2.54 11.17 6.35
C GLU A 63 1.91 10.58 7.61
N ASN A 64 1.37 9.36 7.47
CA ASN A 64 0.86 8.61 8.60
C ASN A 64 1.75 7.39 8.87
N ASP A 65 1.81 6.95 10.12
CA ASP A 65 2.46 5.71 10.51
C ASP A 65 1.58 4.49 10.20
N PHE A 66 1.14 4.37 8.94
CA PHE A 66 0.48 3.17 8.42
C PHE A 66 1.36 2.46 7.39
N ALA A 67 1.24 1.14 7.34
CA ALA A 67 1.77 0.34 6.25
C ALA A 67 0.63 -0.46 5.60
N LEU A 68 0.52 -0.34 4.28
CA LEU A 68 -0.48 -1.07 3.50
C LEU A 68 0.09 -2.44 3.13
N ILE A 69 -0.69 -3.50 3.31
CA ILE A 69 -0.36 -4.88 2.96
C ILE A 69 -1.43 -5.39 2.01
N VAL A 70 -1.02 -5.85 0.83
CA VAL A 70 -1.93 -6.28 -0.24
C VAL A 70 -1.44 -7.59 -0.82
N ASP A 71 -2.35 -8.55 -1.04
CA ASP A 71 -2.00 -9.75 -1.80
C ASP A 71 -2.00 -9.51 -3.32
N GLY A 72 -1.34 -10.40 -4.07
CA GLY A 72 -1.19 -10.25 -5.52
C GLY A 72 -2.52 -10.21 -6.27
N GLU A 73 -3.49 -11.01 -5.84
CA GLU A 73 -4.83 -11.07 -6.45
C GLU A 73 -5.57 -9.73 -6.26
N THR A 74 -5.55 -9.17 -5.06
CA THR A 74 -6.11 -7.83 -4.80
C THR A 74 -5.35 -6.75 -5.53
N LEU A 75 -4.02 -6.86 -5.62
CA LEU A 75 -3.20 -5.88 -6.32
C LEU A 75 -3.56 -5.83 -7.80
N GLU A 76 -3.81 -6.97 -8.45
CA GLU A 76 -4.29 -7.02 -9.83
C GLU A 76 -5.59 -6.22 -10.00
N PHE A 77 -6.56 -6.38 -9.10
CA PHE A 77 -7.80 -5.61 -9.12
C PHE A 77 -7.59 -4.12 -8.80
N ALA A 78 -6.73 -3.81 -7.82
CA ALA A 78 -6.44 -2.45 -7.38
C ALA A 78 -5.71 -1.63 -8.46
N LEU A 79 -4.96 -2.29 -9.34
CA LEU A 79 -4.28 -1.65 -10.47
C LEU A 79 -5.18 -1.46 -11.70
N LEU A 80 -6.40 -2.00 -11.71
CA LEU A 80 -7.37 -1.75 -12.78
C LEU A 80 -7.84 -0.29 -12.77
N CYS A 81 -8.19 0.23 -13.95
CA CYS A 81 -8.46 1.65 -14.18
C CYS A 81 -9.53 2.25 -13.23
N GLU A 82 -10.45 1.44 -12.71
CA GLU A 82 -11.55 1.89 -11.84
C GLU A 82 -11.18 2.04 -10.36
N CYS A 83 -10.13 1.35 -9.90
CA CYS A 83 -9.70 1.32 -8.50
C CYS A 83 -8.33 1.98 -8.29
N ARG A 84 -7.64 2.29 -9.39
CA ARG A 84 -6.25 2.78 -9.38
C ARG A 84 -6.07 4.10 -8.66
N GLU A 85 -6.99 5.06 -8.82
CA GLU A 85 -6.87 6.35 -8.14
C GLU A 85 -7.03 6.20 -6.62
N GLN A 86 -8.04 5.44 -6.19
CA GLN A 86 -8.31 5.17 -4.78
C GLN A 86 -7.14 4.41 -4.13
N PHE A 87 -6.63 3.39 -4.83
CA PHE A 87 -5.45 2.66 -4.39
C PHE A 87 -4.23 3.57 -4.25
N LEU A 88 -4.01 4.47 -5.21
CA LEU A 88 -2.90 5.42 -5.15
C LEU A 88 -3.05 6.37 -3.96
N ASP A 89 -4.25 6.89 -3.68
CA ASP A 89 -4.48 7.78 -2.54
C ASP A 89 -4.21 7.09 -1.20
N VAL A 90 -4.66 5.85 -1.03
CA VAL A 90 -4.36 5.04 0.16
C VAL A 90 -2.86 4.74 0.26
N ALA A 91 -2.23 4.29 -0.83
CA ALA A 91 -0.81 3.99 -0.88
C ALA A 91 0.06 5.21 -0.57
N LEU A 92 -0.32 6.40 -1.07
CA LEU A 92 0.37 7.66 -0.82
C LEU A 92 0.20 8.20 0.62
N SER A 93 -0.83 7.73 1.31
CA SER A 93 -1.10 8.04 2.72
C SER A 93 -0.33 7.12 3.68
N CYS A 94 0.22 6.02 3.16
CA CYS A 94 1.01 5.05 3.91
C CYS A 94 2.50 5.35 3.79
N LYS A 95 3.25 5.05 4.85
CA LYS A 95 4.71 5.18 4.90
C LYS A 95 5.39 4.07 4.08
N SER A 96 4.78 2.89 4.07
CA SER A 96 5.24 1.72 3.34
C SER A 96 4.06 0.98 2.74
N VAL A 97 4.29 0.34 1.59
CA VAL A 97 3.32 -0.54 0.95
C VAL A 97 4.02 -1.86 0.66
N ILE A 98 3.45 -2.95 1.15
CA ILE A 98 3.95 -4.32 1.03
C ILE A 98 2.98 -5.14 0.19
N CYS A 99 3.42 -5.54 -1.00
CA CYS A 99 2.65 -6.45 -1.83
C CYS A 99 3.21 -7.87 -1.70
N CYS A 100 2.33 -8.84 -1.47
CA CYS A 100 2.68 -10.25 -1.31
C CYS A 100 2.19 -11.01 -2.54
N ARG A 101 3.12 -11.63 -3.31
CA ARG A 101 2.87 -12.44 -4.51
C ARG A 101 2.79 -11.63 -5.82
N GLN A 102 3.88 -11.71 -6.58
CA GLN A 102 4.18 -11.19 -7.92
C GLN A 102 4.22 -9.66 -8.16
N VAL A 103 5.29 -9.27 -8.85
CA VAL A 103 5.70 -7.95 -9.39
C VAL A 103 6.25 -6.90 -8.42
N ILE A 104 7.55 -6.58 -8.59
CA ILE A 104 8.23 -5.41 -8.03
C ILE A 104 7.68 -4.13 -8.69
N ILE A 105 7.07 -3.25 -7.89
CA ILE A 105 6.81 -1.86 -8.27
C ILE A 105 7.52 -0.95 -7.27
N ILE A 106 8.54 -0.24 -7.73
CA ILE A 106 9.15 0.85 -6.96
C ILE A 106 8.44 2.15 -7.39
N ILE A 107 7.49 2.65 -6.59
CA ILE A 107 6.98 4.01 -6.79
C ILE A 107 7.90 4.96 -6.03
N ASN A 108 8.87 5.54 -6.75
CA ASN A 108 9.66 6.65 -6.24
C ASN A 108 8.81 7.92 -6.32
N ARG A 109 8.62 8.64 -5.20
CA ARG A 109 7.85 9.90 -5.13
C ARG A 109 8.63 11.06 -5.78
N ASN A 110 8.90 10.95 -7.09
CA ASN A 110 9.34 12.02 -7.99
C ASN A 110 8.23 12.41 -8.99
N TYR A 111 6.97 12.43 -8.54
CA TYR A 111 5.90 13.11 -9.28
C TYR A 111 5.61 14.46 -8.64
N ASN A 112 6.47 15.41 -8.97
CA ASN A 112 6.10 16.83 -9.01
C ASN A 112 6.67 17.40 -10.31
N ASN A 113 5.74 17.73 -11.22
CA ASN A 113 5.89 18.53 -12.44
C ASN A 113 6.83 18.05 -13.56
N SER A 114 6.23 17.49 -14.62
CA SER A 114 6.39 17.97 -16.01
C SER A 114 5.34 17.29 -16.90
N PHE A 115 4.13 17.85 -16.96
CA PHE A 115 3.39 18.33 -18.15
C PHE A 115 1.99 18.80 -17.70
#